data_AF-A0A973B634-F1
#
_entry.id   AF-A0A973B634-F1
#
_cell.length_a   1.000
_cell.length_b   1.000
_cell.length_c   1.000
_cell.angle_alpha   90.00
_cell.angle_beta   90.00
_cell.angle_gamma   90.00
#
_symmetry.space_group_name_H-M   'P 1'
#
loop_
_entity.id
_entity.type
_entity.pdbx_description
1 polymer ?
#
loop_
_entity_poly.entity_id
_entity_poly.type
_entity_poly.pdbx_seq_one_letter_code
_entity_poly.pdbx_strand_id
1 'polypeptide(L)'
;HNEVVKLTFDPTQISLRESLEIFFVIHDPTTMNRQGNDAGTQYRSGIYWATHDQEKVVEHMLSEMTEAKLFSQPIVTEVQPLTNYWPAEDYHQDFFENNPNQGYCVAVAGPKVAKFRKTFIDRVRH
;
A
#
# COMPACT_ATOMS: atom_id res chain seq x y z
N HIS A 1 -11.68 12.04 -3.45
CA HIS A 1 -11.18 11.13 -2.40
C HIS A 1 -10.27 10.07 -3.03
N ASN A 2 -9.41 9.42 -2.25
CA ASN A 2 -8.63 8.25 -2.65
C ASN A 2 -9.15 7.06 -1.85
N GLU A 3 -9.18 5.86 -2.43
CA GLU A 3 -9.38 4.65 -1.62
C GLU A 3 -8.10 4.40 -0.82
N VAL A 4 -8.23 4.29 0.51
CA VAL A 4 -7.09 4.23 1.43
C VAL A 4 -7.35 3.24 2.55
N VAL A 5 -6.26 2.69 3.08
CA VAL A 5 -6.26 1.93 4.34
C VAL A 5 -5.59 2.77 5.40
N LYS A 6 -6.29 3.03 6.52
CA LYS A 6 -5.68 3.65 7.69
C LYS A 6 -5.03 2.55 8.54
N LEU A 7 -3.71 2.50 8.53
CA LEU A 7 -2.95 1.49 9.27
C LEU A 7 -2.64 1.96 10.69
N THR A 8 -2.93 1.11 11.67
CA THR A 8 -2.42 1.23 13.05
C THR A 8 -1.53 0.03 13.31
N PHE A 9 -0.31 0.25 13.78
CA PHE A 9 0.67 -0.82 13.99
C PHE A 9 1.52 -0.54 15.24
N ASP A 10 2.10 -1.60 15.79
CA ASP A 10 3.04 -1.53 16.91
C ASP A 10 4.47 -1.38 16.37
N PRO A 11 5.15 -0.23 16.58
CA PRO A 11 6.48 0.02 16.05
C PRO A 11 7.56 -0.90 16.64
N THR A 12 7.29 -1.61 17.74
CA THR A 12 8.21 -2.62 18.31
C THR A 12 8.17 -3.95 17.56
N GLN A 13 7.10 -4.19 16.78
CA GLN A 13 6.91 -5.42 16.02
C GLN A 13 7.22 -5.22 14.52
N ILE A 14 6.81 -4.08 13.98
CA ILE A 14 7.05 -3.69 12.59
C ILE A 14 7.30 -2.18 12.50
N SER A 15 8.36 -1.79 11.80
CA SER A 15 8.66 -0.38 11.57
C SER A 15 7.78 0.22 10.46
N LEU A 16 7.71 1.55 10.42
CA LEU A 16 7.09 2.25 9.29
C LEU A 16 7.76 1.88 7.96
N ARG A 17 9.11 1.81 7.95
CA ARG A 17 9.87 1.47 6.75
C ARG A 17 9.46 0.09 6.20
N GLU A 18 9.37 -0.91 7.06
CA GLU A 18 8.96 -2.26 6.64
C GLU A 18 7.51 -2.28 6.13
N SER A 19 6.63 -1.49 6.75
CA SER A 19 5.25 -1.33 6.27
C SER A 19 5.21 -0.72 4.86
N LEU A 20 6.09 0.24 4.58
CA LEU A 20 6.25 0.84 3.25
C LEU A 20 6.89 -0.12 2.25
N GLU A 21 7.85 -0.94 2.66
CA GLU A 21 8.43 -2.01 1.82
C GLU A 21 7.34 -2.98 1.36
N ILE A 22 6.47 -3.40 2.29
CA ILE A 22 5.31 -4.22 1.95
C ILE A 22 4.41 -3.50 0.96
N PHE A 23 4.07 -2.22 1.22
CA PHE A 23 3.26 -1.41 0.32
C PHE A 23 3.82 -1.41 -1.10
N PHE A 24 5.10 -1.09 -1.29
CA PHE A 24 5.73 -1.06 -2.63
C PHE A 24 5.94 -2.44 -3.26
N VAL A 25 5.92 -3.53 -2.49
CA VAL A 25 5.93 -4.89 -3.02
C VAL A 25 4.56 -5.28 -3.58
N ILE A 26 3.45 -4.87 -2.96
CA ILE A 26 2.11 -5.39 -3.28
C ILE A 26 1.30 -4.56 -4.28
N HIS A 27 1.78 -3.39 -4.70
CA HIS A 27 1.15 -2.58 -5.76
C HIS A 27 2.22 -1.97 -6.70
N ASP A 28 1.80 -1.53 -7.88
CA ASP A 28 2.66 -0.81 -8.83
C ASP A 28 2.63 0.71 -8.52
N PRO A 29 3.72 1.32 -8.05
CA PRO A 29 3.77 2.74 -7.72
C PRO A 29 4.05 3.64 -8.93
N THR A 30 4.13 3.09 -10.14
CA THR A 30 4.50 3.83 -11.37
C THR A 30 3.31 4.17 -12.25
N THR A 31 2.13 3.65 -11.94
CA THR A 31 0.90 3.86 -12.72
C THR A 31 0.05 4.99 -12.16
N MET A 32 0.00 6.11 -12.86
CA MET A 32 -0.82 7.27 -12.46
C MET A 32 -2.31 6.93 -12.54
N ASN A 33 -3.04 7.17 -11.44
CA ASN A 33 -4.50 6.99 -11.34
C ASN A 33 -5.00 5.60 -11.80
N ARG A 34 -4.21 4.55 -11.53
CA ARG A 34 -4.54 3.18 -11.92
C ARG A 34 -3.82 2.16 -11.03
N GLN A 35 -4.46 1.03 -10.80
CA GLN A 35 -3.79 -0.16 -10.28
C GLN A 35 -4.31 -1.42 -10.97
N GLY A 36 -3.47 -2.05 -11.82
CA GLY A 36 -3.90 -3.13 -12.68
C GLY A 36 -5.05 -2.70 -13.60
N ASN A 37 -6.20 -3.38 -13.49
CA ASN A 37 -7.40 -3.08 -14.27
C ASN A 37 -8.27 -1.96 -13.68
N ASP A 38 -7.98 -1.52 -12.44
CA ASP A 38 -8.77 -0.50 -11.76
C ASP A 38 -8.23 0.88 -12.12
N ALA A 39 -9.01 1.67 -12.88
CA ALA A 39 -8.59 2.98 -13.41
C ALA A 39 -9.50 4.11 -12.90
N GLY A 40 -8.89 5.20 -12.44
CA GLY A 40 -9.58 6.32 -11.81
C GLY A 40 -8.69 6.99 -10.76
N THR A 41 -8.97 8.27 -10.47
CA THR A 41 -8.19 9.03 -9.47
C THR A 41 -8.27 8.40 -8.10
N GLN A 42 -9.34 7.68 -7.78
CA GLN A 42 -9.53 6.93 -6.53
C GLN A 42 -8.60 5.72 -6.36
N TYR A 43 -7.87 5.31 -7.41
CA TYR A 43 -6.92 4.19 -7.39
C TYR A 43 -5.46 4.64 -7.50
N ARG A 44 -5.19 5.92 -7.28
CA ARG A 44 -3.83 6.45 -7.34
C ARG A 44 -3.01 5.98 -6.13
N SER A 45 -1.73 5.68 -6.36
CA SER A 45 -0.79 5.40 -5.27
C SER A 45 -0.58 6.67 -4.45
N GLY A 46 -0.75 6.57 -3.14
CA GLY A 46 -0.57 7.70 -2.22
C GLY A 46 -0.24 7.28 -0.80
N ILE A 47 0.58 8.08 -0.14
CA ILE A 47 0.97 7.94 1.26
C ILE A 47 0.63 9.24 1.97
N TYR A 48 -0.23 9.14 2.99
CA TYR A 48 -0.68 10.28 3.78
C TYR A 48 -0.17 10.17 5.20
N TRP A 49 0.72 11.08 5.58
CA TRP A 49 1.43 11.02 6.87
C TRP A 49 0.76 11.90 7.94
N ALA A 50 0.87 11.47 9.19
CA ALA A 50 0.33 12.18 10.35
C ALA A 50 1.40 13.03 11.06
N THR A 51 2.69 12.70 10.89
CA THR A 51 3.81 13.45 11.48
C THR A 51 4.93 13.68 10.47
N HIS A 52 5.72 14.73 10.67
CA HIS A 52 6.85 15.06 9.80
C HIS A 52 7.97 14.01 9.82
N ASP A 53 8.11 13.23 10.90
CA ASP A 53 9.07 12.12 10.94
C ASP A 53 8.64 10.98 10.01
N GLN A 54 7.33 10.75 9.83
CA GLN A 54 6.83 9.80 8.84
C GLN A 54 7.11 10.26 7.42
N GLU A 55 6.91 11.56 7.14
CA GLU A 55 7.24 12.18 5.83
C GLU A 55 8.70 11.90 5.46
N LYS A 56 9.65 12.19 6.36
CA LYS A 56 11.09 11.96 6.12
C LYS A 56 11.41 10.51 5.79
N VAL A 57 10.79 9.56 6.48
CA VAL A 57 10.99 8.12 6.20
C VAL A 57 10.51 7.76 4.81
N VAL A 58 9.36 8.31 4.39
CA VAL A 58 8.77 8.07 3.06
C VAL A 58 9.65 8.69 1.97
N GLU A 59 10.04 9.96 2.13
CA GLU A 59 10.88 10.66 1.15
C GLU A 59 12.24 10.00 0.99
N HIS A 60 12.88 9.61 2.10
CA HIS A 60 14.16 8.90 2.07
C HIS A 60 14.05 7.58 1.32
N MET A 61 13.00 6.79 1.61
CA MET A 61 12.76 5.53 0.92
C MET A 61 12.52 5.74 -0.59
N LEU A 62 11.72 6.74 -0.99
CA LEU A 62 11.49 7.06 -2.39
C LEU A 62 12.78 7.45 -3.12
N SER A 63 13.67 8.20 -2.46
CA SER A 63 15.00 8.55 -3.00
C SER A 63 15.82 7.29 -3.25
N GLU A 64 15.96 6.42 -2.24
CA GLU A 64 16.72 5.17 -2.34
C GLU A 64 16.20 4.27 -3.47
N MET A 65 14.88 4.12 -3.58
CA MET A 65 14.27 3.29 -4.63
C MET A 65 14.49 3.87 -6.03
N THR A 66 14.47 5.19 -6.16
CA THR A 66 14.71 5.91 -7.41
C THR A 66 16.17 5.80 -7.83
N GLU A 67 17.10 6.02 -6.90
CA GLU A 67 18.54 5.89 -7.12
C GLU A 67 18.93 4.45 -7.50
N ALA A 68 18.36 3.47 -6.81
CA ALA A 68 18.55 2.05 -7.10
C ALA A 68 17.85 1.57 -8.38
N LYS A 69 17.04 2.42 -9.03
CA LYS A 69 16.27 2.11 -10.25
C LYS A 69 15.43 0.83 -10.10
N LEU A 70 14.75 0.68 -8.95
CA LEU A 70 13.98 -0.53 -8.66
C LEU A 70 12.77 -0.71 -9.59
N PHE A 71 12.30 0.37 -10.21
CA PHE A 71 11.23 0.34 -11.20
C PHE A 71 11.73 0.84 -12.56
N SER A 72 11.13 0.29 -13.62
CA SER A 72 11.42 0.68 -15.01
C SER A 72 10.86 2.05 -15.39
N GLN A 73 9.93 2.57 -14.59
CA GLN A 73 9.27 3.86 -14.76
C GLN A 73 9.41 4.68 -13.47
N PRO A 74 9.34 6.02 -13.55
CA PRO A 74 9.36 6.87 -12.36
C PRO A 74 8.23 6.51 -11.38
N ILE A 75 8.52 6.58 -10.08
CA ILE A 75 7.51 6.46 -9.04
C ILE A 75 6.62 7.71 -9.07
N VAL A 76 5.30 7.50 -9.10
CA VAL A 76 4.28 8.57 -9.12
C VAL A 76 3.43 8.61 -7.85
N THR A 77 3.83 7.86 -6.81
CA THR A 77 3.18 7.86 -5.49
C THR A 77 3.16 9.27 -4.92
N GLU A 78 1.97 9.78 -4.60
CA GLU A 78 1.85 11.07 -3.91
C GLU A 78 2.23 10.94 -2.42
N VAL A 79 2.90 11.95 -1.88
CA VAL A 79 3.27 12.04 -0.47
C VAL A 79 2.74 13.36 0.06
N GLN A 80 1.79 13.32 0.98
CA GLN A 80 1.08 14.51 1.46
C GLN A 80 0.70 14.39 2.94
N PRO A 81 0.52 15.51 3.67
CA PRO A 81 -0.05 15.46 5.01
C PRO A 81 -1.47 14.88 4.98
N LEU A 82 -1.81 14.06 5.98
CA LEU A 82 -3.17 13.60 6.19
C LEU A 82 -4.05 14.78 6.62
N THR A 83 -4.90 15.26 5.71
CA THR A 83 -5.83 16.38 5.97
C THR A 83 -7.17 15.89 6.51
N ASN A 84 -7.64 14.74 6.03
CA ASN A 84 -8.93 14.16 6.38
C ASN A 84 -8.97 12.65 6.11
N TYR A 85 -9.86 11.94 6.81
CA TYR A 85 -10.12 10.52 6.62
C TYR A 85 -11.58 10.23 6.93
N TRP A 86 -12.23 9.49 6.04
CA TRP A 86 -13.57 8.94 6.28
C TRP A 86 -13.48 7.42 6.14
N PRO A 87 -13.93 6.66 7.16
CA PRO A 87 -14.03 5.22 7.01
C PRO A 87 -15.01 4.88 5.90
N ALA A 88 -14.66 3.89 5.08
CA ALA A 88 -15.60 3.28 4.15
C ALA A 88 -16.72 2.58 4.93
N GLU A 89 -17.85 2.36 4.26
CA GLU A 89 -19.01 1.66 4.82
C GLU A 89 -18.63 0.27 5.39
N ASP A 90 -19.37 -0.21 6.38
CA ASP A 90 -19.04 -1.43 7.13
C ASP A 90 -18.85 -2.67 6.23
N TYR A 91 -19.59 -2.75 5.12
CA TYR A 91 -19.47 -3.88 4.19
C TYR A 91 -18.13 -3.91 3.42
N HIS A 92 -17.40 -2.80 3.36
CA HIS A 92 -16.06 -2.73 2.78
C HIS A 92 -14.96 -3.14 3.77
N GLN A 93 -15.26 -3.18 5.06
CA GLN A 93 -14.32 -3.63 6.08
C GLN A 93 -14.18 -5.15 6.00
N ASP A 94 -12.95 -5.65 6.10
CA ASP A 94 -12.61 -7.08 6.02
C ASP A 94 -13.19 -7.79 4.78
N PHE A 95 -13.35 -7.05 3.67
CA PHE A 95 -14.07 -7.52 2.49
C PHE A 95 -13.52 -8.84 1.92
N PHE A 96 -12.19 -8.98 1.85
CA PHE A 96 -11.53 -10.20 1.38
C PHE A 96 -11.74 -11.39 2.32
N GLU A 97 -11.74 -11.16 3.64
CA GLU A 97 -11.98 -12.20 4.64
C GLU A 97 -13.43 -12.68 4.59
N ASN A 98 -14.37 -11.77 4.36
CA ASN A 98 -15.80 -12.06 4.25
C ASN A 98 -16.20 -12.63 2.88
N ASN A 99 -15.43 -12.36 1.81
CA ASN A 99 -15.76 -12.76 0.43
C ASN A 99 -14.57 -13.43 -0.30
N PRO A 100 -13.88 -14.43 0.30
CA PRO A 100 -12.60 -14.93 -0.20
C PRO A 100 -12.71 -15.61 -1.58
N ASN A 101 -13.89 -16.16 -1.90
CA ASN A 101 -14.17 -16.87 -3.15
C ASN A 101 -14.76 -15.96 -4.25
N GLN A 102 -14.96 -14.67 -3.99
CA GLN A 102 -15.46 -13.75 -5.00
C GLN A 102 -14.42 -13.58 -6.11
N GLY A 103 -14.86 -13.57 -7.37
CA GLY A 103 -13.95 -13.53 -8.53
C GLY A 103 -12.95 -12.38 -8.50
N TYR A 104 -13.35 -11.20 -8.01
CA TYR A 104 -12.46 -10.05 -7.85
C TYR A 104 -11.38 -10.29 -6.77
N CYS A 105 -11.77 -10.82 -5.60
CA CYS A 105 -10.85 -11.18 -4.52
C CYS A 105 -9.79 -12.19 -4.97
N VAL A 106 -10.21 -13.24 -5.69
CA VAL A 106 -9.31 -14.26 -6.22
C VAL A 106 -8.35 -13.67 -7.26
N ALA A 107 -8.84 -12.80 -8.15
CA ALA A 107 -8.05 -12.24 -9.24
C ALA A 107 -7.09 -11.11 -8.80
N VAL A 108 -7.45 -10.30 -7.79
CA VAL A 108 -6.70 -9.09 -7.43
C VAL A 108 -6.02 -9.21 -6.07
N ALA A 109 -6.73 -9.62 -5.02
CA ALA A 109 -6.18 -9.70 -3.67
C ALA A 109 -5.31 -10.97 -3.48
N GLY A 110 -5.76 -12.10 -4.01
CA GLY A 110 -5.04 -13.38 -3.93
C GLY A 110 -3.57 -13.30 -4.37
N PRO A 111 -3.26 -12.78 -5.58
CA PRO A 111 -1.87 -12.62 -6.04
C PRO A 111 -1.04 -11.69 -5.15
N LYS A 112 -1.63 -10.62 -4.60
CA LYS A 112 -0.94 -9.69 -3.69
C LYS A 112 -0.57 -10.37 -2.37
N VAL A 113 -1.52 -11.12 -1.78
CA VAL A 113 -1.28 -11.90 -0.55
C VAL A 113 -0.22 -12.98 -0.79
N ALA A 114 -0.28 -13.68 -1.92
CA ALA A 114 0.72 -14.68 -2.27
C ALA A 114 2.12 -14.07 -2.43
N LYS A 115 2.23 -12.91 -3.10
CA LYS A 115 3.48 -12.16 -3.25
C LYS A 115 4.03 -11.73 -1.89
N PHE A 116 3.18 -11.19 -1.01
CA PHE A 116 3.56 -10.84 0.36
C PHE A 116 4.10 -12.05 1.13
N ARG A 117 3.35 -13.16 1.18
CA ARG A 117 3.77 -14.38 1.90
C ARG A 117 5.08 -14.95 1.37
N LYS A 118 5.31 -14.90 0.06
CA LYS A 118 6.55 -15.35 -0.57
C LYS A 118 7.74 -14.46 -0.21
N THR A 119 7.55 -13.14 -0.21
CA THR A 119 8.63 -12.17 0.02
C THR A 119 8.97 -12.00 1.50
N PHE A 120 7.99 -12.14 2.40
CA PHE A 120 8.12 -11.83 3.83
C PHE A 120 7.79 -13.04 4.72
N ILE A 121 8.28 -14.24 4.35
CA ILE A 121 7.90 -15.50 5.00
C ILE A 121 8.12 -15.49 6.53
N ASP A 122 9.18 -14.83 7.00
CA ASP A 122 9.53 -14.72 8.42
C ASP A 122 8.62 -13.75 9.21
N ARG A 123 7.77 -12.98 8.52
CA ARG A 123 6.86 -12.00 9.13
C ARG A 123 5.42 -12.50 9.23
N VAL A 124 5.09 -13.63 8.64
CA VAL A 124 3.73 -14.19 8.69
C VAL A 124 3.60 -15.01 9.98
N ARG A 125 2.73 -14.57 10.90
CA ARG A 125 2.36 -15.41 12.04
C ARG A 125 1.56 -16.61 11.53
N HIS A 126 1.98 -17.80 11.94
CA HIS A 126 1.25 -19.05 11.74
C HIS A 126 -0.02 -19.10 12.60
#